data_AF-N9LAT9-F1
#
_entry.id   AF-N9LAT9-F1
#
_cell.length_a   1.000
_cell.length_b   1.000
_cell.length_c   1.000
_cell.angle_alpha   90.00
_cell.angle_beta   90.00
_cell.angle_gamma   90.00
#
_symmetry.space_group_name_H-M   'P 1'
#
loop_
_entity.id
_entity.type
_entity.pdbx_description
1 polymer ?
#
loop_
_entity_poly.entity_id
_entity_poly.type
_entity_poly.pdbx_seq_one_letter_code
_entity_poly.pdbx_strand_id
1 'polypeptide(L)'
;MPIPCSPEIWELSRFSAVDFSNPPSSTSQAVSSPVSIAILQEAINFAREQGAKQLITTSPLGVERLLRAAGFRAHRAGPPMTIDGYSMFACLIDI
;
A
#
# COMPACT_ATOMS: atom_id res chain seq x y z
N MET A 1 3.77 -2.88 -18.25
CA MET A 1 4.07 -1.45 -18.00
C MET A 1 5.56 -1.35 -17.71
N PRO A 2 6.30 -0.34 -18.21
CA PRO A 2 7.70 -0.15 -17.82
C PRO A 2 7.81 0.11 -16.31
N ILE A 3 8.96 -0.19 -15.71
CA ILE A 3 9.22 0.10 -14.30
C ILE A 3 9.17 1.63 -14.10
N PRO A 4 8.40 2.15 -13.12
CA PRO A 4 8.37 3.57 -12.85
C PRO A 4 9.77 4.11 -12.50
N CYS A 5 10.18 5.18 -13.17
CA CYS A 5 11.44 5.86 -12.95
C CYS A 5 11.21 7.38 -13.11
N SER A 6 10.58 7.98 -12.11
CA SER A 6 10.23 9.41 -12.10
C SER A 6 10.39 9.95 -10.68
N PRO A 7 10.88 11.19 -10.48
CA PRO A 7 10.90 11.83 -9.17
C PRO A 7 9.49 12.08 -8.60
N GLU A 8 8.45 12.00 -9.45
CA GLU A 8 7.05 12.18 -9.05
C GLU A 8 6.39 10.89 -8.54
N ILE A 9 7.09 9.74 -8.59
CA ILE A 9 6.57 8.44 -8.16
C ILE A 9 7.47 7.91 -7.04
N TRP A 10 6.92 7.82 -5.83
CA TRP A 10 7.69 7.43 -4.64
C TRP A 10 7.39 5.98 -4.26
N GLU A 11 8.38 5.27 -3.74
CA GLU A 11 8.17 3.93 -3.19
C GLU A 11 7.80 4.00 -1.71
N LEU A 12 6.70 3.34 -1.32
CA LEU A 12 6.37 3.06 0.07
C LEU A 12 6.72 1.61 0.39
N SER A 13 7.77 1.40 1.20
CA SER A 13 8.24 0.08 1.60
C SER A 13 8.18 -0.13 3.12
N ARG A 14 8.16 -1.39 3.56
CA ARG A 14 8.09 -1.80 4.99
C ARG A 14 6.94 -1.18 5.79
N PHE A 15 5.82 -0.89 5.12
CA PHE A 15 4.62 -0.39 5.78
C PHE A 15 4.12 -1.42 6.80
N SER A 16 4.10 -1.02 8.07
CA SER A 16 3.60 -1.86 9.16
C SER A 16 2.93 -0.97 10.20
N ALA A 17 1.73 -1.35 10.62
CA ALA A 17 1.08 -0.81 11.80
C ALA A 17 0.52 -1.99 12.59
N VAL A 18 1.07 -2.19 13.78
CA VAL A 18 0.74 -3.31 14.66
C VAL A 18 0.38 -2.74 16.01
N ASP A 19 -0.84 -3.02 16.46
CA ASP A 19 -1.21 -2.83 17.85
C ASP A 19 -0.74 -4.06 18.64
N PHE A 20 0.30 -3.90 19.46
CA PHE A 20 0.82 -4.99 20.29
C PHE A 20 -0.11 -5.35 21.45
N SER A 21 -1.04 -4.46 21.82
CA SER A 21 -2.05 -4.72 22.85
C SER A 21 -3.20 -5.56 22.31
N ASN A 22 -3.46 -5.46 21.01
CA ASN A 22 -4.47 -6.24 20.30
C ASN A 22 -3.92 -6.76 18.95
N PRO A 23 -3.06 -7.80 19.00
CA PRO A 23 -2.36 -8.26 17.82
C PRO A 23 -3.35 -8.77 16.75
N PRO A 24 -3.18 -8.36 15.49
CA PRO A 24 -4.07 -8.79 14.42
C PRO A 24 -3.93 -10.30 14.18
N SER A 25 -5.06 -10.99 14.02
CA SER A 25 -5.12 -12.42 13.70
C SER A 25 -4.74 -12.74 12.25
N SER A 26 -4.64 -11.72 11.39
CA SER A 26 -4.25 -11.86 9.98
C SER A 26 -3.66 -10.55 9.43
N THR A 27 -2.89 -10.65 8.34
CA THR A 27 -2.36 -9.48 7.61
C THR A 27 -3.48 -8.55 7.15
N SER A 28 -4.60 -9.10 6.69
CA SER A 28 -5.78 -8.33 6.29
C SER A 28 -6.36 -7.51 7.45
N GLN A 29 -6.39 -8.06 8.66
CA GLN A 29 -6.84 -7.32 9.84
C GLN A 29 -5.86 -6.21 10.24
N ALA A 30 -4.55 -6.46 10.09
CA ALA A 30 -3.53 -5.45 10.37
C ALA A 30 -3.69 -4.23 9.45
N VAL A 31 -3.80 -4.46 8.13
CA VAL A 31 -3.90 -3.37 7.14
C VAL A 31 -5.27 -2.67 7.15
N SER A 32 -6.34 -3.32 7.63
CA SER A 32 -7.67 -2.71 7.77
C SER A 32 -7.85 -1.94 9.07
N SER A 33 -6.87 -1.95 9.97
CA SER A 33 -6.98 -1.21 11.24
C SER A 33 -7.10 0.30 10.98
N PRO A 34 -7.87 1.05 11.78
CA PRO A 34 -7.94 2.51 11.65
C PRO A 34 -6.56 3.18 11.71
N VAL A 35 -5.64 2.63 12.49
CA VAL A 35 -4.26 3.12 12.60
C VAL A 35 -3.50 2.94 11.29
N SER A 36 -3.56 1.75 10.65
CA SER A 36 -2.96 1.54 9.33
C SER A 36 -3.49 2.53 8.30
N ILE A 37 -4.81 2.73 8.26
CA ILE A 37 -5.44 3.65 7.31
C ILE A 37 -4.96 5.09 7.57
N ALA A 38 -4.90 5.52 8.83
CA ALA A 38 -4.43 6.85 9.20
C ALA A 38 -2.94 7.07 8.83
N ILE A 39 -2.07 6.11 9.10
CA ILE A 39 -0.64 6.20 8.74
C ILE A 39 -0.47 6.24 7.22
N LEU A 40 -1.19 5.41 6.47
CA LEU A 40 -1.15 5.43 5.00
C LEU A 40 -1.64 6.77 4.44
N GLN A 41 -2.73 7.30 4.99
CA GLN A 41 -3.27 8.60 4.58
C GLN A 41 -2.26 9.72 4.84
N GLU A 42 -1.57 9.69 5.98
CA GLU A 42 -0.57 10.70 6.32
C GLU A 42 0.68 10.59 5.44
N ALA A 43 1.13 9.37 5.14
CA ALA A 43 2.23 9.14 4.19
C ALA A 43 1.89 9.69 2.79
N ILE A 44 0.64 9.51 2.33
CA ILE A 44 0.14 10.07 1.08
C ILE A 44 0.11 11.61 1.15
N ASN A 45 -0.36 12.18 2.26
CA ASN A 45 -0.41 13.64 2.46
C ASN A 45 0.98 14.26 2.40
N PHE A 46 1.92 13.69 3.14
CA PHE A 46 3.31 14.13 3.11
C PHE A 46 3.90 14.04 1.70
N ALA A 47 3.73 12.92 1.01
CA ALA A 47 4.24 12.75 -0.35
C ALA A 47 3.63 13.79 -1.31
N ARG A 48 2.33 14.14 -1.16
CA ARG A 48 1.67 15.20 -1.93
C ARG A 48 2.32 16.55 -1.73
N GLU A 49 2.60 16.92 -0.48
CA GLU A 49 3.24 18.18 -0.13
C GLU A 49 4.65 18.30 -0.69
N GLN A 50 5.34 17.16 -0.87
CA GLN A 50 6.65 17.07 -1.51
C GLN A 50 6.59 16.98 -3.04
N GLY A 51 5.39 17.00 -3.64
CA GLY A 51 5.20 17.01 -5.09
C GLY A 51 5.10 15.63 -5.76
N ALA A 52 5.01 14.54 -4.99
CA ALA A 52 4.73 13.23 -5.56
C ALA A 52 3.28 13.16 -6.09
N LYS A 53 3.08 12.42 -7.18
CA LYS A 53 1.77 12.20 -7.82
C LYS A 53 1.24 10.79 -7.60
N GLN A 54 2.12 9.83 -7.34
CA GLN A 54 1.75 8.44 -7.08
C GLN A 54 2.72 7.81 -6.10
N LEU A 55 2.20 6.84 -5.33
CA LEU A 55 3.02 5.89 -4.59
C LEU A 55 3.06 4.55 -5.33
N ILE A 56 4.21 3.88 -5.34
CA ILE A 56 4.33 2.47 -5.70
C ILE A 56 4.69 1.65 -4.45
N THR A 57 4.07 0.49 -4.28
CA THR A 57 4.37 -0.42 -3.18
C THR A 57 4.14 -1.87 -3.59
N THR A 58 4.84 -2.81 -2.96
CA THR A 58 4.53 -4.23 -3.07
C THR A 58 3.56 -4.62 -1.95
N SER A 59 2.38 -5.11 -2.32
CA SER A 59 1.35 -5.51 -1.36
C SER A 59 0.94 -6.97 -1.56
N PRO A 60 0.57 -7.70 -0.49
CA PRO A 60 -0.16 -8.95 -0.63
C PRO A 60 -1.48 -8.71 -1.38
N LEU A 61 -1.89 -9.65 -2.23
CA LEU A 61 -3.09 -9.50 -3.07
C LEU A 61 -4.36 -9.22 -2.26
N GLY A 62 -4.46 -9.75 -1.04
CA GLY A 62 -5.59 -9.50 -0.13
C GLY A 62 -5.74 -8.03 0.32
N VAL A 63 -4.67 -7.23 0.24
CA VAL A 63 -4.67 -5.80 0.61
C VAL A 63 -5.35 -4.95 -0.46
N GLU A 64 -5.38 -5.38 -1.72
CA GLU A 64 -6.01 -4.63 -2.82
C GLU A 64 -7.48 -4.29 -2.54
N ARG A 65 -8.24 -5.27 -2.04
CA ARG A 65 -9.66 -5.08 -1.68
C ARG A 65 -9.82 -4.08 -0.54
N LEU A 66 -8.87 -4.06 0.41
CA LEU A 66 -8.93 -3.19 1.58
C LEU A 66 -8.60 -1.74 1.24
N LEU A 67 -7.59 -1.53 0.37
CA LEU A 67 -7.29 -0.20 -0.15
C LEU A 67 -8.50 0.42 -0.86
N ARG A 68 -9.17 -0.36 -1.71
CA ARG A 68 -10.40 0.07 -2.38
C ARG A 68 -11.53 0.38 -1.40
N ALA A 69 -11.74 -0.48 -0.39
CA ALA A 69 -12.77 -0.28 0.62
C ALA A 69 -12.52 0.96 1.49
N ALA A 70 -11.24 1.31 1.73
CA ALA A 70 -10.84 2.50 2.45
C ALA A 70 -10.85 3.79 1.59
N GLY A 71 -11.25 3.70 0.31
CA GLY A 71 -11.37 4.85 -0.59
C GLY A 71 -10.10 5.23 -1.35
N PHE A 72 -9.01 4.48 -1.20
CA PHE A 72 -7.79 4.72 -1.95
C PHE A 72 -7.95 4.30 -3.42
N ARG A 73 -7.46 5.14 -4.33
CA ARG A 73 -7.39 4.83 -5.76
C ARG A 73 -6.14 4.01 -6.05
N ALA A 74 -6.27 2.70 -5.86
CA ALA A 74 -5.20 1.73 -6.03
C ALA A 74 -5.36 0.90 -7.31
N HIS A 75 -4.26 0.75 -8.05
CA HIS A 75 -4.18 0.06 -9.34
C HIS A 75 -3.02 -0.94 -9.35
N ARG A 76 -3.12 -1.98 -10.15
CA ARG A 76 -2.01 -2.93 -10.32
C ARG A 76 -1.02 -2.40 -11.35
N ALA A 77 0.26 -2.30 -10.98
CA ALA A 77 1.35 -1.96 -11.91
C ALA A 77 1.83 -3.17 -12.75
N GLY A 78 1.32 -4.36 -12.43
CA GLY A 78 1.60 -5.61 -13.14
C GLY A 78 0.70 -6.74 -12.66
N PRO A 79 0.75 -7.92 -13.32
CA PRO A 79 0.03 -9.10 -12.85
C PRO A 79 0.52 -9.52 -11.46
N PRO A 80 -0.37 -10.03 -10.57
CA PRO A 80 0.07 -10.63 -9.31
C PRO A 80 0.99 -11.83 -9.56
N MET A 81 1.97 -12.02 -8.67
CA MET A 81 2.93 -13.10 -8.71
C MET A 81 2.96 -13.82 -7.36
N THR A 82 3.30 -15.11 -7.37
CA THR A 82 3.59 -15.83 -6.12
C THR A 82 5.07 -15.72 -5.83
N ILE A 83 5.43 -15.15 -4.68
CA ILE A 83 6.81 -15.00 -4.20
C ILE A 83 6.85 -15.65 -2.82
N ASP A 84 7.69 -16.67 -2.65
CA ASP A 84 7.83 -17.43 -1.39
C ASP A 84 6.49 -17.92 -0.79
N GLY A 85 5.56 -18.33 -1.66
CA GLY A 85 4.23 -18.80 -1.26
C GLY A 85 3.21 -17.70 -0.98
N TYR A 86 3.60 -16.43 -1.02
CA TYR A 86 2.70 -15.28 -0.86
C TYR A 86 2.26 -14.75 -2.22
N SER A 87 0.94 -14.55 -2.39
CA SER A 87 0.41 -13.85 -3.56
C SER A 87 0.62 -12.34 -3.40
N MET A 88 1.53 -11.78 -4.19
CA MET A 88 1.98 -10.39 -4.14
C MET A 88 1.62 -9.67 -5.43
N PHE A 89 1.42 -8.35 -5.37
CA PHE A 89 1.30 -7.52 -6.55
C PHE A 89 1.99 -6.16 -6.34
N ALA A 90 2.43 -5.56 -7.44
CA ALA A 90 2.87 -4.18 -7.44
C ALA A 90 1.63 -3.27 -7.51
N CYS A 91 1.48 -2.40 -6.51
CA CYS A 91 0.35 -1.52 -6.31
C CYS A 91 0.78 -0.06 -6.56
N LEU A 92 0.08 0.63 -7.44
CA LEU A 92 0.14 2.07 -7.61
C LEU A 92 -1.02 2.70 -6.86
N ILE A 93 -0.77 3.73 -6.07
CA ILE A 93 -1.78 4.49 -5.33
C ILE A 93 -1.70 5.94 -5.80
N ASP A 94 -2.81 6.49 -6.26
CA ASP A 94 -2.86 7.89 -6.68
C ASP A 94 -2.85 8.82 -5.44
N ILE A 95 -2.13 9.94 -5.56
CA ILE A 95 -2.02 10.99 -4.54
C ILE A 95 -2.93 12.17 -4.88
#